data_AF-A0A9W6G1H8-F1
#
_entry.id   AF-A0A9W6G1H8-F1
#
_cell.length_a   1.000
_cell.length_b   1.000
_cell.length_c   1.000
_cell.angle_alpha   90.00
_cell.angle_beta   90.00
_cell.angle_gamma   90.00
#
_symmetry.space_group_name_H-M   'P 1'
#
loop_
_entity.id
_entity.type
_entity.pdbx_description
1 polymer ?
#
loop_
_entity_poly.entity_id
_entity_poly.type
_entity_poly.pdbx_seq_one_letter_code
_entity_poly.pdbx_strand_id
1 'polypeptide(L)'
;MDWALSDGRTEPPMCPVQLRSQSERKLDALLRHMGAGAVFVDADLKVVECNETFSRMFDEDTLSVYQSRPGLAGARLDRLIPFAERFRSVLDTGEDARRETLQVEDRIYSTIIFTIDPHRLVGGIVRDVTSAEISRAQIAHLAQEVIHRHLELVQEVACRLGESMADTEILLRSLADGNVAQDKGTETRTTPAGNHDRRPCD
;
A
#
# COMPACT_ATOMS: atom_id res chain seq x y z
N MET A 1 2.26 -0.66 -61.23
CA MET A 1 1.64 0.09 -60.13
C MET A 1 0.15 -0.08 -60.35
N ASP A 2 -0.58 -0.92 -59.63
CA ASP A 2 -0.54 -1.10 -58.18
C ASP A 2 -0.84 -2.53 -57.72
N TRP A 3 -0.06 -2.95 -56.74
CA TRP A 3 -0.22 -4.14 -55.92
C TRP A 3 -0.98 -3.70 -54.68
N ALA A 4 -2.15 -4.29 -54.38
CA ALA A 4 -2.75 -4.26 -53.05
C ALA A 4 -3.91 -5.27 -52.96
N LEU A 5 -3.59 -6.54 -53.19
CA LEU A 5 -4.29 -7.62 -52.50
C LEU A 5 -3.80 -7.60 -51.05
N SER A 6 -4.39 -6.72 -50.24
CA SER A 6 -4.27 -6.78 -48.79
C SER A 6 -5.52 -7.48 -48.28
N ASP A 7 -5.29 -8.68 -47.78
CA ASP A 7 -6.23 -9.57 -47.11
C ASP A 7 -6.90 -8.82 -45.94
N GLY A 8 -8.00 -8.12 -46.24
CA GLY A 8 -8.79 -7.39 -45.28
C GLY A 8 -10.02 -8.21 -44.95
N ARG A 9 -9.90 -9.15 -44.00
CA ARG A 9 -11.07 -9.67 -43.28
C ARG A 9 -11.77 -8.48 -42.62
N THR A 10 -12.68 -7.84 -43.34
CA THR A 10 -13.69 -6.99 -42.75
C THR A 10 -14.58 -7.91 -41.94
N GLU A 11 -14.48 -7.83 -40.61
CA GLU A 11 -15.47 -8.41 -39.73
C GLU A 11 -16.86 -7.99 -40.25
N PRO A 12 -17.82 -8.92 -40.40
CA PRO A 12 -19.12 -8.59 -40.95
C PRO A 12 -19.75 -7.46 -40.10
N PRO A 13 -20.48 -6.51 -40.72
CA PRO A 13 -21.05 -5.38 -40.02
C PRO A 13 -21.90 -5.89 -38.86
N MET A 14 -21.40 -5.74 -37.63
CA MET A 14 -22.09 -6.24 -36.45
C MET A 14 -23.37 -5.46 -36.24
N CYS A 15 -24.50 -6.15 -36.22
CA CYS A 15 -25.77 -5.57 -35.79
C CYS A 15 -25.64 -5.05 -34.35
N PRO A 16 -26.34 -3.97 -33.96
CA PRO A 16 -26.27 -3.38 -32.62
C PRO A 16 -26.49 -4.39 -31.47
N VAL A 17 -27.31 -5.42 -31.69
CA VAL A 17 -27.53 -6.52 -30.75
C VAL A 17 -26.26 -7.35 -30.52
N GLN A 18 -25.51 -7.62 -31.58
CA GLN A 18 -24.25 -8.37 -31.52
C GLN A 18 -23.17 -7.56 -30.77
N LEU A 19 -23.13 -6.24 -31.00
CA LEU A 19 -22.21 -5.32 -30.32
C LEU A 19 -22.46 -5.28 -28.80
N ARG A 20 -23.73 -5.25 -28.38
CA ARG A 20 -24.12 -5.32 -26.95
C ARG A 20 -23.65 -6.61 -26.29
N SER A 21 -23.98 -7.76 -26.90
CA SER A 21 -23.59 -9.07 -26.35
C SER A 21 -22.07 -9.25 -26.27
N GLN A 22 -21.31 -8.74 -27.25
CA GLN A 22 -19.85 -8.77 -27.18
C GLN A 22 -19.29 -7.86 -26.08
N SER A 23 -19.87 -6.68 -25.86
CA SER A 23 -19.45 -5.76 -24.79
C SER A 23 -19.70 -6.34 -23.41
N GLU A 24 -20.88 -6.92 -23.18
CA GLU A 24 -21.25 -7.59 -21.93
C GLU A 24 -20.29 -8.74 -21.61
N ARG A 25 -19.99 -9.60 -22.59
CA ARG A 25 -19.04 -10.72 -22.41
C ARG A 25 -17.63 -10.23 -22.06
N LYS A 26 -17.17 -9.15 -22.67
CA LYS A 26 -15.86 -8.55 -22.34
C LYS A 26 -15.85 -7.99 -20.93
N LEU A 27 -16.90 -7.27 -20.53
CA LEU A 27 -17.03 -6.72 -19.17
C LEU A 27 -17.04 -7.83 -18.13
N ASP A 28 -17.83 -8.87 -18.35
CA ASP A 28 -17.95 -9.98 -17.41
C ASP A 28 -16.65 -10.79 -17.30
N ALA A 29 -15.94 -11.00 -18.43
CA ALA A 29 -14.60 -11.60 -18.41
C ALA A 29 -13.60 -10.76 -17.59
N LEU A 30 -13.62 -9.43 -17.74
CA LEU A 30 -12.75 -8.53 -16.96
C LEU A 30 -13.08 -8.60 -15.47
N LEU A 31 -14.36 -8.56 -15.10
CA LEU A 31 -14.79 -8.63 -13.70
C LEU A 31 -14.40 -9.96 -13.06
N ARG A 32 -14.56 -11.08 -13.77
CA ARG A 32 -14.14 -12.41 -13.31
C ARG A 32 -12.63 -12.50 -13.12
N HIS A 33 -11.83 -12.03 -14.08
CA HIS A 33 -10.37 -12.03 -13.95
C HIS A 33 -9.86 -11.18 -12.79
N MET A 34 -10.53 -10.07 -12.48
CA MET A 34 -10.19 -9.23 -11.32
C MET A 34 -10.73 -9.77 -9.99
N GLY A 35 -11.42 -10.91 -9.98
CA GLY A 35 -12.09 -11.44 -8.78
C GLY A 35 -13.15 -10.49 -8.22
N ALA A 36 -13.76 -9.66 -9.07
CA ALA A 36 -14.70 -8.63 -8.64
C ALA A 36 -16.15 -9.12 -8.74
N GLY A 37 -16.89 -8.97 -7.64
CA GLY A 37 -18.33 -9.10 -7.60
C GLY A 37 -18.96 -7.82 -8.12
N ALA A 38 -19.95 -7.94 -8.99
CA ALA A 38 -20.75 -6.81 -9.48
C ALA A 38 -22.22 -7.07 -9.18
N VAL A 39 -22.92 -6.03 -8.72
CA VAL A 39 -24.35 -6.07 -8.40
C VAL A 39 -25.00 -4.75 -8.79
N PHE A 40 -26.22 -4.83 -9.30
CA PHE A 40 -27.09 -3.70 -9.60
C PHE A 40 -28.35 -3.81 -8.77
N VAL A 41 -28.83 -2.69 -8.23
CA VAL A 41 -29.88 -2.66 -7.23
C VAL A 41 -30.86 -1.53 -7.55
N ASP A 42 -32.15 -1.83 -7.47
CA ASP A 42 -33.23 -0.86 -7.67
C ASP A 42 -33.52 0.00 -6.43
N ALA A 43 -34.46 0.95 -6.58
CA ALA A 43 -34.93 1.83 -5.49
C ALA A 43 -35.49 1.09 -4.26
N ASP A 44 -35.94 -0.15 -4.41
CA ASP A 44 -36.48 -0.97 -3.31
C ASP A 44 -35.38 -1.81 -2.62
N LEU A 45 -34.10 -1.56 -2.93
CA LEU A 45 -32.96 -2.40 -2.49
C LEU A 45 -33.07 -3.86 -2.98
N LYS A 46 -33.70 -4.09 -4.13
CA LYS A 46 -33.74 -5.41 -4.76
C LYS A 46 -32.70 -5.49 -5.86
N VAL A 47 -32.05 -6.64 -5.95
CA VAL A 47 -31.07 -6.95 -7.00
C VAL A 47 -31.78 -6.93 -8.34
N VAL A 48 -31.31 -6.12 -9.28
CA VAL A 48 -31.72 -6.18 -10.68
C VAL A 48 -30.93 -7.27 -11.39
N GLU A 49 -29.61 -7.27 -11.18
CA GLU A 49 -28.67 -8.23 -11.75
C GLU A 49 -27.40 -8.30 -10.91
N CYS A 50 -26.75 -9.47 -10.86
CA CYS A 50 -25.42 -9.62 -10.29
C CYS A 50 -24.61 -10.67 -11.06
N ASN A 51 -23.28 -10.61 -10.96
CA ASN A 51 -22.44 -11.66 -11.50
C ASN A 51 -22.26 -12.83 -10.51
N GLU A 52 -21.78 -13.97 -11.01
CA GLU A 52 -21.54 -15.17 -10.21
C GLU A 52 -20.44 -14.97 -9.15
N THR A 53 -19.49 -14.06 -9.38
CA THR A 53 -18.48 -13.76 -8.36
C THR A 53 -19.13 -13.15 -7.13
N PHE A 54 -20.07 -12.22 -7.30
CA PHE A 54 -20.80 -11.60 -6.18
C PHE A 54 -21.59 -12.62 -5.36
N SER A 55 -22.27 -13.57 -5.99
CA SER A 55 -23.08 -14.58 -5.29
C SER A 55 -22.27 -15.55 -4.41
N ARG A 56 -20.95 -15.64 -4.60
CA ARG A 56 -20.04 -16.50 -3.82
C ARG A 56 -19.30 -15.75 -2.71
N MET A 57 -19.43 -14.43 -2.63
CA MET A 57 -18.57 -13.62 -1.75
C MET A 57 -18.97 -13.68 -0.27
N PHE A 58 -20.24 -13.88 0.04
CA PHE A 58 -20.78 -13.68 1.39
C PHE A 58 -21.39 -14.93 1.99
N ASP A 59 -22.07 -15.74 1.18
CA ASP A 59 -22.80 -16.89 1.67
C ASP A 59 -22.88 -17.99 0.60
N GLU A 60 -22.76 -19.25 1.05
CA GLU A 60 -22.73 -20.44 0.18
C GLU A 60 -24.14 -20.83 -0.28
N ASP A 61 -25.17 -20.52 0.52
CA ASP A 61 -26.57 -20.76 0.14
C ASP A 61 -26.99 -19.84 -1.02
N THR A 62 -26.45 -18.61 -1.04
CA THR A 62 -26.67 -17.63 -2.11
C THR A 62 -26.21 -18.13 -3.49
N LEU A 63 -25.14 -18.92 -3.56
CA LEU A 63 -24.69 -19.54 -4.80
C LEU A 63 -25.72 -20.54 -5.35
N SER A 64 -26.33 -21.34 -4.47
CA SER A 64 -27.36 -22.31 -4.85
C SER A 64 -28.60 -21.62 -5.42
N VAL A 65 -28.99 -20.47 -4.85
CA VAL A 65 -30.07 -19.63 -5.38
C VAL A 65 -29.69 -19.04 -6.74
N TYR A 66 -28.44 -18.59 -6.92
CA TYR A 66 -27.96 -18.05 -8.20
C TYR A 66 -28.02 -19.10 -9.32
N GLN A 67 -27.72 -20.37 -9.03
CA GLN A 67 -27.83 -21.45 -10.02
C GLN A 67 -29.28 -21.68 -10.48
N SER A 68 -30.24 -21.51 -9.57
CA SER A 68 -31.67 -21.64 -9.87
C SER A 68 -32.25 -20.39 -10.52
N ARG A 69 -31.71 -19.21 -10.19
CA ARG A 69 -32.13 -17.90 -10.71
C ARG A 69 -30.90 -17.03 -10.97
N PRO A 70 -30.29 -17.13 -12.16
CA PRO A 70 -29.12 -16.35 -12.54
C PRO A 70 -29.37 -14.85 -12.37
N GLY A 71 -28.37 -14.13 -11.87
CA GLY A 71 -28.45 -12.70 -11.59
C GLY A 71 -29.24 -12.32 -10.34
N LEU A 72 -29.83 -13.28 -9.61
CA LEU A 72 -30.58 -13.07 -8.37
C LEU A 72 -31.72 -12.02 -8.46
N ALA A 73 -32.22 -11.73 -9.66
CA ALA A 73 -33.18 -10.66 -9.91
C ALA A 73 -34.40 -10.68 -8.97
N GLY A 74 -34.63 -9.59 -8.23
CA GLY A 74 -35.69 -9.43 -7.24
C GLY A 74 -35.32 -9.92 -5.83
N ALA A 75 -34.12 -10.45 -5.59
CA ALA A 75 -33.65 -10.77 -4.24
C ALA A 75 -33.40 -9.47 -3.47
N ARG A 76 -33.72 -9.44 -2.17
CA ARG A 76 -33.42 -8.27 -1.35
C ARG A 76 -31.94 -8.27 -0.99
N LEU A 77 -31.26 -7.15 -1.22
CA LEU A 77 -29.83 -7.01 -1.02
C LEU A 77 -29.42 -7.16 0.47
N ASP A 78 -30.27 -6.70 1.38
CA ASP A 78 -30.05 -6.78 2.83
C ASP A 78 -29.99 -8.22 3.38
N ARG A 79 -30.47 -9.20 2.61
CA ARG A 79 -30.33 -10.62 2.92
C ARG A 79 -29.08 -11.26 2.33
N LEU A 80 -28.44 -10.59 1.37
CA LEU A 80 -27.27 -11.11 0.66
C LEU A 80 -25.97 -10.57 1.23
N ILE A 81 -25.97 -9.31 1.72
CA ILE A 81 -24.77 -8.63 2.20
C ILE A 81 -25.03 -7.85 3.49
N PRO A 82 -24.06 -7.75 4.41
CA PRO A 82 -24.24 -7.09 5.70
C PRO A 82 -24.13 -5.55 5.63
N PHE A 83 -23.81 -4.99 4.46
CA PHE A 83 -23.62 -3.54 4.27
C PHE A 83 -24.57 -2.95 3.22
N ALA A 84 -25.76 -3.54 3.05
CA ALA A 84 -26.77 -3.04 2.12
C ALA A 84 -27.17 -1.57 2.39
N GLU A 85 -27.04 -1.09 3.64
CA GLU A 85 -27.25 0.32 3.99
C GLU A 85 -26.35 1.30 3.22
N ARG A 86 -25.16 0.87 2.76
CA ARG A 86 -24.29 1.70 1.91
C ARG A 86 -24.92 1.95 0.55
N PHE A 87 -25.59 0.96 -0.02
CA PHE A 87 -26.36 1.12 -1.26
C PHE A 87 -27.58 2.02 -1.05
N ARG A 88 -28.25 1.86 0.10
CA ARG A 88 -29.37 2.72 0.48
C ARG A 88 -28.96 4.19 0.55
N SER A 89 -27.83 4.47 1.22
CA SER A 89 -27.32 5.83 1.33
C SER A 89 -27.06 6.46 -0.05
N VAL A 90 -26.47 5.71 -0.99
CA VAL A 90 -26.21 6.20 -2.37
C VAL A 90 -27.51 6.39 -3.15
N LEU A 91 -28.49 5.49 -2.98
CA LEU A 91 -29.82 5.65 -3.56
C LEU A 91 -30.50 6.92 -3.03
N ASP A 92 -30.42 7.18 -1.73
CA ASP A 92 -31.09 8.32 -1.09
C ASP A 92 -30.40 9.65 -1.45
N THR A 93 -29.07 9.71 -1.48
CA THR A 93 -28.33 10.94 -1.84
C THR A 93 -28.29 11.18 -3.35
N GLY A 94 -28.31 10.12 -4.16
CA GLY A 94 -28.03 10.18 -5.60
C GLY A 94 -26.56 10.44 -5.93
N GLU A 95 -25.68 10.56 -4.93
CA GLU A 95 -24.25 10.84 -5.12
C GLU A 95 -23.43 9.56 -5.04
N ASP A 96 -22.45 9.41 -5.94
CA ASP A 96 -21.55 8.28 -5.95
C ASP A 96 -20.80 8.13 -4.61
N ALA A 97 -20.79 6.91 -4.07
CA ALA A 97 -19.92 6.60 -2.94
C ALA A 97 -18.48 6.49 -3.42
N ARG A 98 -17.57 7.09 -2.63
CA ARG A 98 -16.14 6.86 -2.79
C ARG A 98 -15.81 5.39 -2.54
N ARG A 99 -14.62 4.95 -2.96
CA ARG A 99 -14.11 3.63 -2.60
C ARG A 99 -14.05 3.52 -1.07
N GLU A 100 -14.67 2.48 -0.53
CA GLU A 100 -14.68 2.16 0.88
C GLU A 100 -14.04 0.79 1.13
N THR A 101 -13.42 0.65 2.30
CA THR A 101 -12.91 -0.63 2.80
C THR A 101 -13.80 -1.05 3.96
N LEU A 102 -14.41 -2.24 3.86
CA LEU A 102 -15.37 -2.78 4.82
C LEU A 102 -14.82 -4.08 5.38
N GLN A 103 -14.78 -4.19 6.70
CA GLN A 103 -14.46 -5.46 7.36
C GLN A 103 -15.76 -6.20 7.67
N VAL A 104 -15.86 -7.44 7.18
CA VAL A 104 -17.00 -8.33 7.37
C VAL A 104 -16.42 -9.65 7.85
N GLU A 105 -16.71 -10.00 9.10
CA GLU A 105 -16.11 -11.17 9.77
C GLU A 105 -14.57 -11.12 9.69
N ASP A 106 -13.95 -12.17 9.14
CA ASP A 106 -12.50 -12.30 8.94
C ASP A 106 -12.02 -11.80 7.57
N ARG A 107 -12.90 -11.16 6.79
CA ARG A 107 -12.60 -10.70 5.43
C ARG A 107 -12.69 -9.17 5.32
N ILE A 108 -11.88 -8.62 4.43
CA ILE A 108 -11.82 -7.21 4.13
C ILE A 108 -12.22 -7.02 2.68
N TYR A 109 -13.29 -6.27 2.45
CA TYR A 109 -13.83 -5.98 1.12
C TYR A 109 -13.58 -4.52 0.74
N SER A 110 -13.03 -4.31 -0.47
CA SER A 110 -13.03 -3.01 -1.11
C SER A 110 -14.29 -2.87 -1.97
N THR A 111 -15.12 -1.89 -1.66
CA THR A 111 -16.41 -1.66 -2.32
C THR A 111 -16.43 -0.28 -2.97
N ILE A 112 -16.99 -0.21 -4.18
CA ILE A 112 -17.28 1.03 -4.90
C ILE A 112 -18.76 0.98 -5.25
N ILE A 113 -19.54 1.98 -4.82
CA ILE A 113 -20.97 2.09 -5.12
C ILE A 113 -21.18 3.37 -5.90
N PHE A 114 -21.88 3.28 -7.02
CA PHE A 114 -22.08 4.40 -7.94
C PHE A 114 -23.54 4.46 -8.39
N THR A 115 -24.00 5.67 -8.68
CA THR A 115 -25.33 5.93 -9.20
C THR A 115 -25.35 5.73 -10.71
N ILE A 116 -26.34 5.00 -11.21
CA ILE A 116 -26.57 4.83 -12.66
C ILE A 116 -27.77 5.66 -13.11
N ASP A 117 -28.85 5.57 -12.34
CA ASP A 117 -30.05 6.40 -12.48
C ASP A 117 -30.38 6.93 -11.07
N PRO A 118 -30.22 8.24 -10.80
CA PRO A 118 -30.41 8.82 -9.47
C PRO A 118 -31.70 8.36 -8.80
N HIS A 119 -31.58 7.90 -7.55
CA HIS A 119 -32.68 7.38 -6.73
C HIS A 119 -33.40 6.13 -7.27
N ARG A 120 -32.96 5.57 -8.41
CA ARG A 120 -33.66 4.47 -9.08
C ARG A 120 -32.80 3.25 -9.32
N LEU A 121 -31.53 3.43 -9.68
CA LEU A 121 -30.62 2.35 -9.99
C LEU A 121 -29.21 2.70 -9.55
N VAL A 122 -28.64 1.84 -8.71
CA VAL A 122 -27.25 1.93 -8.26
C VAL A 122 -26.49 0.66 -8.62
N GLY A 123 -25.22 0.83 -8.94
CA GLY A 123 -24.27 -0.26 -9.18
C GLY A 123 -23.28 -0.36 -8.02
N GLY A 124 -22.81 -1.58 -7.76
CA GLY A 124 -21.78 -1.86 -6.78
C GLY A 124 -20.75 -2.83 -7.33
N ILE A 125 -19.46 -2.52 -7.11
CA ILE A 125 -18.34 -3.43 -7.34
C ILE A 125 -17.71 -3.74 -5.99
N VAL A 126 -17.62 -5.03 -5.69
CA VAL A 126 -17.07 -5.56 -4.43
C VAL A 126 -15.86 -6.43 -4.75
N ARG A 127 -14.78 -6.31 -3.98
CA ARG A 127 -13.59 -7.16 -4.10
C ARG A 127 -13.09 -7.58 -2.73
N ASP A 128 -12.80 -8.86 -2.56
CA ASP A 128 -12.05 -9.35 -1.41
C ASP A 128 -10.58 -8.90 -1.53
N VAL A 129 -10.13 -8.10 -0.58
CA VAL A 129 -8.76 -7.55 -0.51
C VAL A 129 -8.03 -7.98 0.77
N THR A 130 -8.55 -8.99 1.48
CA THR A 130 -8.04 -9.46 2.77
C THR A 130 -6.54 -9.72 2.75
N SER A 131 -6.07 -10.51 1.78
CA SER A 131 -4.65 -10.87 1.66
C SER A 131 -3.75 -9.67 1.35
N ALA A 132 -4.21 -8.76 0.49
CA ALA A 132 -3.47 -7.56 0.12
C ALA A 132 -3.36 -6.58 1.29
N GLU A 133 -4.42 -6.44 2.08
CA GLU A 133 -4.44 -5.54 3.24
C GLU A 133 -3.55 -6.06 4.38
N ILE A 134 -3.61 -7.37 4.66
CA ILE A 134 -2.70 -8.01 5.63
C ILE A 134 -1.23 -7.82 5.22
N SER A 135 -0.90 -8.02 3.93
CA SER A 135 0.47 -7.85 3.44
C SER A 135 0.96 -6.40 3.62
N ARG A 136 0.12 -5.41 3.30
CA ARG A 136 0.45 -3.98 3.50
C ARG A 136 0.73 -3.69 4.97
N ALA A 137 -0.09 -4.21 5.88
CA ALA A 137 0.09 -4.02 7.32
C ALA A 137 1.40 -4.66 7.82
N GLN A 138 1.74 -5.87 7.36
CA GLN A 138 3.00 -6.54 7.72
C GLN A 138 4.23 -5.76 7.24
N ILE A 139 4.19 -5.21 6.02
CA ILE A 139 5.29 -4.39 5.47
C ILE A 139 5.48 -3.13 6.30
N ALA A 140 4.38 -2.45 6.67
CA ALA A 140 4.43 -1.26 7.51
C ALA A 140 5.03 -1.58 8.89
N HIS A 141 4.66 -2.72 9.48
CA HIS A 141 5.21 -3.18 10.75
C HIS A 141 6.72 -3.46 10.66
N LEU A 142 7.16 -4.17 9.62
CA LEU A 142 8.57 -4.44 9.39
C LEU A 142 9.38 -3.15 9.24
N ALA A 143 8.84 -2.15 8.54
CA ALA A 143 9.48 -0.85 8.40
C ALA A 143 9.63 -0.13 9.76
N GLN A 144 8.63 -0.21 10.64
CA GLN A 144 8.70 0.36 11.99
C GLN A 144 9.77 -0.32 12.86
N GLU A 145 9.89 -1.64 12.81
CA GLU A 145 10.96 -2.35 13.52
C GLU A 145 12.36 -1.93 13.03
N VAL A 146 12.54 -1.76 11.72
CA VAL A 146 13.81 -1.29 11.15
C VAL A 146 14.15 0.12 11.64
N ILE A 147 13.18 1.04 11.62
CA ILE A 147 13.35 2.40 12.13
C ILE A 147 13.75 2.38 13.61
N HIS A 148 13.07 1.55 14.41
CA HIS A 148 13.36 1.44 15.84
C HIS A 148 14.79 0.96 16.09
N ARG A 149 15.22 -0.13 15.44
CA ARG A 149 16.60 -0.63 15.54
C ARG A 149 17.64 0.38 15.07
N HIS A 150 17.35 1.12 14.01
CA HIS A 150 18.25 2.18 13.53
C HIS A 150 18.38 3.31 14.55
N LEU A 151 17.29 3.72 15.20
CA LEU A 151 17.33 4.76 16.24
C LEU A 151 18.13 4.29 17.47
N GLU A 152 17.94 3.05 17.91
CA GLU A 152 18.72 2.46 19.01
C GLU A 152 20.23 2.45 18.68
N LEU A 153 20.61 2.01 17.49
CA LEU A 153 22.01 1.97 17.06
C LEU A 153 22.63 3.37 16.98
N VAL A 154 21.91 4.34 16.41
CA VAL A 154 22.38 5.74 16.34
C VAL A 154 22.60 6.29 17.74
N GLN A 155 21.72 5.98 18.69
CA GLN A 155 21.87 6.43 20.07
C GLN A 155 23.02 5.74 20.79
N GLU A 156 23.27 4.46 20.54
CA GLU A 156 24.44 3.75 21.06
C GLU A 156 25.74 4.36 20.52
N VAL A 157 25.82 4.62 19.20
CA VAL A 157 26.97 5.27 18.56
C VAL A 157 27.19 6.66 19.15
N ALA A 158 26.13 7.47 19.29
CA ALA A 158 26.22 8.80 19.88
C ALA A 158 26.70 8.76 21.33
N CYS A 159 26.23 7.79 22.13
CA CYS A 159 26.67 7.59 23.51
C CYS A 159 28.17 7.28 23.57
N ARG A 160 28.63 6.30 22.80
CA ARG A 160 30.05 5.90 22.76
C ARG A 160 30.97 7.00 22.24
N LEU A 161 30.50 7.78 21.26
CA LEU A 161 31.24 8.94 20.77
C LEU A 161 31.34 10.03 21.85
N GLY A 162 30.25 10.27 22.59
CA GLY A 162 30.24 11.20 23.72
C GLY A 162 31.22 10.80 24.83
N GLU A 163 31.24 9.52 25.20
CA GLU A 163 32.20 8.96 26.18
C GLU A 163 33.65 9.17 25.72
N SER A 164 33.97 8.76 24.48
CA SER A 164 35.32 8.89 23.92
C SER A 164 35.78 10.35 23.80
N MET A 165 34.88 11.27 23.44
CA MET A 165 35.19 12.70 23.37
C MET A 165 35.43 13.29 24.76
N ALA A 166 34.67 12.89 25.78
CA ALA A 166 34.89 13.31 27.16
C ALA A 166 36.25 12.80 27.68
N ASP A 167 36.59 11.53 27.41
CA ASP A 167 37.89 10.96 27.77
C ASP A 167 39.04 11.70 27.08
N THR A 168 38.87 12.04 25.80
CA THR A 168 39.86 12.80 25.04
C THR A 168 40.01 14.23 25.59
N GLU A 169 38.92 14.89 25.96
CA GLU A 169 38.97 16.22 26.59
C GLU A 169 39.68 16.18 27.95
N ILE A 170 39.42 15.18 28.79
CA ILE A 170 40.10 14.99 30.08
C ILE A 170 41.60 14.80 29.86
N LEU A 171 42.00 13.96 28.90
CA LEU A 171 43.39 13.74 28.55
C LEU A 171 44.07 15.01 28.01
N LEU A 172 43.40 15.74 27.11
CA LEU A 172 43.92 17.00 26.57
C LEU A 172 44.07 18.08 27.65
N ARG A 173 43.10 18.19 28.57
CA ARG A 173 43.21 19.09 29.73
C ARG A 173 44.38 18.69 30.63
N SER A 174 44.56 17.39 30.92
CA SER A 174 45.69 16.90 31.70
C SER A 174 47.05 17.20 31.06
N LEU A 175 47.15 17.15 29.72
CA LEU A 175 48.37 17.49 28.99
C LEU A 175 48.61 19.01 28.93
N ALA A 176 47.55 19.81 28.82
CA ALA A 176 47.63 21.26 28.84
C ALA A 176 48.05 21.78 30.23
N ASP A 177 47.44 21.25 31.30
CA ASP A 177 47.76 21.63 32.68
C ASP A 177 49.18 21.19 33.07
N GLY A 178 49.68 20.09 32.51
CA GLY A 178 51.06 19.62 32.69
C GLY A 178 52.14 20.50 32.04
N ASN A 179 51.77 21.38 31.10
CA ASN A 179 52.72 22.18 30.32
C ASN A 179 52.70 23.69 30.63
N VAL A 180 51.91 24.15 31.60
CA VAL A 180 51.84 25.59 31.97
C VAL A 180 52.75 25.95 33.16
N ALA A 181 53.52 24.99 33.70
CA ALA A 181 54.33 25.22 34.90
C ALA A 181 55.85 25.28 34.67
N GLN A 182 56.38 25.73 33.52
CA GLN A 182 57.78 26.21 33.42
C GLN A 182 57.96 27.32 32.38
N ASP A 183 57.65 28.55 32.77
CA ASP A 183 58.42 29.72 32.34
C ASP A 183 58.34 30.81 33.42
N LYS A 184 59.45 31.07 34.12
CA LYS A 184 59.93 32.37 34.64
C LYS A 184 61.24 32.20 35.44
N GLY A 185 62.36 32.59 34.82
CA GLY A 185 63.60 33.10 35.44
C GLY A 185 64.41 32.12 36.31
N THR A 186 65.74 32.08 36.33
CA THR A 186 66.72 33.16 36.18
C THR A 186 68.12 32.52 36.04
N GLU A 187 68.99 33.17 35.26
CA GLU A 187 70.47 33.21 35.26
C GLU A 187 71.25 32.23 36.18
N THR A 188 72.41 31.65 35.82
CA THR A 188 73.60 32.24 35.17
C THR A 188 74.65 31.12 34.96
N ARG A 189 75.51 31.27 33.92
CA ARG A 189 76.96 30.93 33.88
C ARG A 189 77.38 29.48 34.26
N THR A 190 78.16 28.72 33.49
CA THR A 190 79.28 29.04 32.59
C THR A 190 79.62 27.76 31.79
N THR A 191 80.05 27.95 30.55
CA THR A 191 80.82 27.05 29.64
C THR A 191 82.07 26.42 30.32
N PRO A 192 82.89 25.53 29.68
CA PRO A 192 82.81 24.97 28.32
C PRO A 192 83.29 23.49 28.18
N ALA A 193 83.50 23.11 26.92
CA ALA A 193 84.31 22.00 26.38
C ALA A 193 83.53 20.71 26.22
N GLY A 194 83.19 20.33 25.00
CA GLY A 194 84.15 19.74 24.05
C GLY A 194 83.96 18.23 24.16
N ASN A 195 84.04 17.38 23.16
CA ASN A 195 84.50 17.45 21.79
C ASN A 195 84.02 16.11 21.17
N HIS A 196 84.05 16.05 19.85
CA HIS A 196 84.01 14.85 19.03
C HIS A 196 82.69 14.07 18.92
N ASP A 197 82.04 14.10 17.76
CA ASP A 197 82.48 13.48 16.49
C ASP A 197 82.36 11.95 16.58
N ARG A 198 81.29 11.41 16.01
CA ARG A 198 81.34 10.63 14.76
C ARG A 198 79.98 10.03 14.42
N ARG A 199 79.54 10.34 13.20
CA ARG A 199 78.60 9.55 12.40
C ARG A 199 79.26 8.21 11.97
N PRO A 200 78.63 7.42 11.09
CA PRO A 200 77.38 6.67 11.17
C PRO A 200 77.63 5.19 10.71
N CYS A 201 76.63 4.57 10.07
CA CYS A 201 76.58 3.27 9.36
C CYS A 201 75.92 2.19 10.23
N ASP A 202 74.85 1.51 9.81
CA ASP A 202 74.11 1.42 8.54
C ASP A 202 72.61 1.24 8.85
#